data_AF-A0AAU7RFN1-F1
#
_entry.id   AF-A0AAU7RFN1-F1
#
_cell.length_a   1.000
_cell.length_b   1.000
_cell.length_c   1.000
_cell.angle_alpha   90.00
_cell.angle_beta   90.00
_cell.angle_gamma   90.00
#
_symmetry.space_group_name_H-M   'P 1'
#
loop_
_entity.id
_entity.type
_entity.pdbx_description
1 polymer ?
#
loop_
_entity_poly.entity_id
_entity_poly.type
_entity_poly.pdbx_seq_one_letter_code
_entity_poly.pdbx_strand_id
1 'polypeptide(L)'
;MATQGKQQSSARSSAPTQKRRPSPAVYRRRRLVVLIGLLVVVALLVAGISAITRALASGSEPEAVATPFQTTPPSPAAAPSGATATPSASPTPVCDFNGMTVAAKTDKPAYGPEEMPLLTMTITNGGSAPCEVNVGTSQMEYLVMSGSDRIFSSKDCQTGGVDLIKTIQPGKSETANFPWQRNRTLEGCGAINAKPGGGGAYYTFEARLGNKTSPKAVFQLN
;
A
#
# COMPACT_ATOMS: atom_id res chain seq x y z
N MET A 1 -43.53 -78.62 10.67
CA MET A 1 -43.95 -77.19 10.70
C MET A 1 -42.68 -76.37 10.93
N ALA A 2 -42.42 -75.37 10.11
CA ALA A 2 -41.17 -74.60 10.16
C ALA A 2 -41.43 -73.13 9.86
N THR A 3 -40.85 -72.23 10.65
CA THR A 3 -40.66 -70.81 10.31
C THR A 3 -39.51 -70.25 11.14
N GLN A 4 -38.62 -69.51 10.48
CA GLN A 4 -37.39 -68.97 11.06
C GLN A 4 -37.63 -67.62 11.77
N GLY A 5 -36.83 -67.33 12.79
CA GLY A 5 -36.74 -65.99 13.37
C GLY A 5 -35.95 -65.03 12.47
N LYS A 6 -36.47 -63.83 12.24
CA LYS A 6 -35.85 -62.82 11.36
C LYS A 6 -35.13 -61.75 12.17
N GLN A 7 -33.80 -61.72 12.11
CA GLN A 7 -33.00 -60.58 12.55
C GLN A 7 -33.18 -59.41 11.58
N GLN A 8 -33.42 -58.19 12.07
CA GLN A 8 -33.14 -56.96 11.31
C GLN A 8 -32.49 -55.89 12.22
N SER A 9 -31.41 -55.31 11.73
CA SER A 9 -30.41 -54.58 12.51
C SER A 9 -30.81 -53.16 12.88
N SER A 10 -30.47 -52.73 14.11
CA SER A 10 -30.59 -51.33 14.52
C SER A 10 -29.50 -50.46 13.88
N ALA A 11 -29.89 -49.55 12.98
CA ALA A 11 -29.00 -48.51 12.48
C ALA A 11 -28.84 -47.39 13.53
N ARG A 12 -27.66 -47.25 14.13
CA ARG A 12 -27.30 -46.06 14.93
C ARG A 12 -26.82 -44.93 14.00
N SER A 13 -27.72 -44.02 13.63
CA SER A 13 -27.35 -42.77 12.99
C SER A 13 -26.59 -41.87 13.97
N SER A 14 -25.32 -41.60 13.69
CA SER A 14 -24.48 -40.68 14.48
C SER A 14 -24.65 -39.25 13.94
N ALA A 15 -25.26 -38.35 14.72
CA ALA A 15 -25.44 -36.95 14.34
C ALA A 15 -24.18 -36.10 14.65
N PRO A 16 -23.75 -35.18 13.76
CA PRO A 16 -22.58 -34.35 14.00
C PRO A 16 -22.86 -33.17 14.95
N THR A 17 -21.93 -32.91 15.87
CA THR A 17 -22.00 -31.81 16.83
C THR A 17 -21.68 -30.45 16.20
N GLN A 18 -22.69 -29.60 16.02
CA GLN A 18 -22.49 -28.23 15.52
C GLN A 18 -21.76 -27.34 16.55
N LYS A 19 -20.60 -26.80 16.17
CA LYS A 19 -19.90 -25.76 16.94
C LYS A 19 -20.75 -24.49 17.01
N ARG A 20 -21.16 -24.07 18.22
CA ARG A 20 -21.89 -22.81 18.43
C ARG A 20 -21.02 -21.61 18.02
N ARG A 21 -21.53 -20.77 17.11
CA ARG A 21 -20.89 -19.51 16.72
C ARG A 21 -20.97 -18.49 17.88
N PRO A 22 -19.91 -17.72 18.19
CA PRO A 22 -19.97 -16.66 19.20
C PRO A 22 -20.94 -15.55 18.78
N SER A 23 -21.68 -14.98 19.74
CA SER A 23 -22.83 -14.11 19.43
C SER A 23 -22.42 -12.70 18.97
N PRO A 24 -23.10 -12.12 17.96
CA PRO A 24 -22.74 -10.83 17.35
C PRO A 24 -22.94 -9.61 18.27
N ALA A 25 -23.50 -9.79 19.47
CA ALA A 25 -23.64 -8.74 20.47
C ALA A 25 -22.28 -8.35 21.11
N VAL A 26 -21.40 -9.32 21.36
CA VAL A 26 -20.09 -9.08 22.01
C VAL A 26 -19.15 -8.32 21.08
N TYR A 27 -19.14 -8.66 19.78
CA TYR A 27 -18.34 -7.97 18.77
C TYR A 27 -18.73 -6.50 18.63
N ARG A 28 -20.04 -6.19 18.61
CA ARG A 28 -20.54 -4.80 18.55
C ARG A 28 -20.14 -3.98 19.78
N ARG A 29 -20.23 -4.55 21.00
CA ARG A 29 -19.78 -3.86 22.22
C ARG A 29 -18.27 -3.58 22.21
N ARG A 30 -17.44 -4.56 21.84
CA ARG A 30 -15.97 -4.36 21.74
C ARG A 30 -15.58 -3.31 20.70
N ARG A 31 -16.22 -3.32 19.51
CA ARG A 31 -15.97 -2.33 18.45
C ARG A 31 -16.33 -0.90 18.88
N LEU A 32 -17.41 -0.74 19.66
CA LEU A 32 -17.86 0.57 20.15
C LEU A 32 -16.90 1.16 21.20
N VAL A 33 -16.38 0.32 22.11
CA VAL A 33 -15.35 0.74 23.09
C VAL A 33 -14.06 1.18 22.40
N VAL A 34 -13.60 0.44 21.37
CA VAL A 34 -12.40 0.82 20.59
C VAL A 34 -12.59 2.15 19.85
N LEU A 35 -13.77 2.40 19.27
CA LEU A 35 -14.06 3.66 18.58
C LEU A 35 -14.11 4.86 19.53
N ILE A 36 -14.70 4.71 20.73
CA ILE A 36 -14.69 5.77 21.75
C ILE A 36 -13.26 6.04 22.24
N GLY A 37 -12.47 4.99 22.53
CA GLY A 37 -11.07 5.14 22.92
C GLY A 37 -10.24 5.87 21.86
N LEU A 38 -10.42 5.53 20.58
CA LEU A 38 -9.76 6.21 19.47
C LEU A 38 -10.14 7.69 19.39
N LEU A 39 -11.43 8.04 19.53
CA LEU A 39 -11.90 9.42 19.52
C LEU A 39 -11.31 10.25 20.68
N VAL A 40 -11.19 9.67 21.89
CA VAL A 40 -10.55 10.34 23.03
C VAL A 40 -9.07 10.61 22.76
N VAL A 41 -8.33 9.63 22.21
CA VAL A 41 -6.92 9.81 21.85
C VAL A 41 -6.74 10.90 20.79
N VAL A 42 -7.58 10.92 19.75
CA VAL A 42 -7.56 11.97 18.72
C VAL A 42 -7.86 13.35 19.31
N ALA A 43 -8.85 13.48 20.20
CA ALA A 43 -9.16 14.74 20.87
C ALA A 43 -8.00 15.26 21.72
N LEU A 44 -7.30 14.38 22.45
CA LEU A 44 -6.12 14.74 23.25
C LEU A 44 -4.94 15.19 22.38
N LEU A 45 -4.72 14.54 21.23
CA LEU A 45 -3.67 14.97 20.27
C LEU A 45 -3.97 16.36 19.68
N VAL A 46 -5.21 16.64 19.30
CA VAL A 46 -5.63 17.96 18.78
C VAL A 46 -5.52 19.05 19.86
N ALA A 47 -5.87 18.73 21.11
CA ALA A 47 -5.68 19.63 22.24
C ALA A 47 -4.19 19.92 22.53
N GLY A 48 -3.32 18.90 22.45
CA GLY A 48 -1.87 19.07 22.61
C GLY A 48 -1.25 19.96 21.53
N ILE A 49 -1.63 19.77 20.26
CA ILE A 49 -1.10 20.57 19.13
C ILE A 49 -1.54 22.03 19.23
N SER A 50 -2.79 22.29 19.63
CA SER A 50 -3.33 23.66 19.75
C SER A 50 -2.81 24.44 20.97
N ALA A 51 -2.25 23.76 21.98
CA ALA A 51 -1.49 24.41 23.05
C ALA A 51 -0.11 24.90 22.56
N ILE A 52 0.54 24.15 21.65
CA ILE A 52 1.87 24.49 21.12
C ILE A 52 1.79 25.67 20.14
N THR A 53 0.79 25.74 19.26
CA THR A 53 0.66 26.84 18.28
C THR A 53 0.30 28.18 18.92
N ARG A 54 -0.34 28.20 20.09
CA ARG A 54 -0.64 29.44 20.83
C ARG A 54 0.55 30.02 21.62
N ALA A 55 1.61 29.24 21.85
CA ALA A 55 2.79 29.71 22.58
C ALA A 55 3.83 30.45 21.71
N LEU A 56 3.65 30.46 20.38
CA LEU A 56 4.61 30.99 19.40
C LEU A 56 4.09 32.19 18.60
N ALA A 57 2.90 32.70 18.93
CA ALA A 57 2.23 33.80 18.22
C ALA A 57 2.04 35.03 19.11
N SER A 58 3.13 35.51 19.74
CA SER A 58 3.16 36.76 20.51
C SER A 58 4.43 37.53 20.19
N GLY A 59 4.26 38.76 19.67
CA GLY A 59 5.31 39.55 19.01
C GLY A 59 5.16 39.49 17.48
N SER A 60 4.93 40.59 16.75
CA SER A 60 4.95 42.00 17.16
C SER A 60 4.02 42.87 16.33
N GLU A 61 3.43 43.87 16.98
CA GLU A 61 2.96 45.12 16.35
C GLU A 61 4.14 46.13 16.34
N PRO A 62 4.14 47.17 15.47
CA PRO A 62 3.51 48.42 15.91
C PRO A 62 2.82 49.28 14.82
N GLU A 63 1.79 50.00 15.29
CA GLU A 63 1.37 51.38 14.96
C GLU A 63 2.44 52.21 14.17
N ALA A 64 2.24 52.68 12.94
CA ALA A 64 1.30 53.70 12.38
C ALA A 64 1.70 55.19 12.59
N VAL A 65 1.89 55.92 11.48
CA VAL A 65 1.82 57.41 11.39
C VAL A 65 1.27 57.82 10.00
N ALA A 66 0.29 58.72 9.95
CA ALA A 66 -0.21 59.40 8.73
C ALA A 66 0.39 60.84 8.65
N THR A 67 0.36 61.66 7.59
CA THR A 67 -0.72 62.19 6.69
C THR A 67 -0.04 63.34 5.83
N PRO A 68 -0.70 64.26 5.06
CA PRO A 68 -1.70 64.18 3.96
C PRO A 68 -1.28 65.00 2.67
N PHE A 69 -2.26 65.32 1.79
CA PHE A 69 -2.30 66.24 0.60
C PHE A 69 -1.95 65.60 -0.80
N GLN A 70 -2.72 65.64 -1.91
CA GLN A 70 -3.66 66.56 -2.62
C GLN A 70 -3.00 67.38 -3.78
N THR A 71 -3.58 67.64 -4.98
CA THR A 71 -4.88 67.27 -5.64
C THR A 71 -4.90 67.56 -7.17
N THR A 72 -5.18 66.54 -8.02
CA THR A 72 -5.83 66.51 -9.39
C THR A 72 -5.31 67.41 -10.59
N PRO A 73 -5.91 67.42 -11.83
CA PRO A 73 -5.70 66.47 -12.97
C PRO A 73 -5.56 67.20 -14.38
N PRO A 74 -5.92 66.68 -15.60
CA PRO A 74 -5.77 65.37 -16.30
C PRO A 74 -5.18 65.43 -17.76
N SER A 75 -4.86 64.26 -18.35
CA SER A 75 -4.85 63.93 -19.82
C SER A 75 -3.81 64.61 -20.76
N PRO A 76 -3.47 64.06 -21.97
CA PRO A 76 -4.25 63.10 -22.77
C PRO A 76 -3.56 61.78 -23.19
N ALA A 77 -4.39 60.93 -23.78
CA ALA A 77 -4.17 59.57 -24.28
C ALA A 77 -2.91 59.29 -25.14
N ALA A 78 -2.32 58.13 -24.90
CA ALA A 78 -1.67 57.32 -25.93
C ALA A 78 -1.74 55.82 -25.55
N ALA A 79 -2.58 55.05 -26.23
CA ALA A 79 -2.41 53.60 -26.31
C ALA A 79 -1.36 53.29 -27.38
N PRO A 80 -0.51 52.29 -27.18
CA PRO A 80 -0.70 51.10 -28.03
C PRO A 80 -0.59 49.78 -27.26
N SER A 81 -1.11 48.73 -27.91
CA SER A 81 -1.07 47.33 -27.49
C SER A 81 0.31 46.85 -27.01
N GLY A 82 0.49 46.83 -25.69
CA GLY A 82 1.40 45.88 -25.04
C GLY A 82 0.62 44.61 -24.73
N ALA A 83 0.61 43.64 -25.64
CA ALA A 83 0.02 42.33 -25.36
C ALA A 83 0.86 41.67 -24.26
N THR A 84 0.35 41.65 -23.03
CA THR A 84 0.98 40.93 -21.92
C THR A 84 0.97 39.45 -22.27
N ALA A 85 2.08 38.96 -22.82
CA ALA A 85 2.28 37.54 -23.05
C ALA A 85 2.26 36.85 -21.69
N THR A 86 1.14 36.21 -21.38
CA THR A 86 1.04 35.25 -20.26
C THR A 86 2.26 34.34 -20.34
N PRO A 87 3.05 34.17 -19.26
CA PRO A 87 4.20 33.29 -19.30
C PRO A 87 3.71 31.91 -19.72
N SER A 88 4.10 31.48 -20.92
CA SER A 88 3.77 30.17 -21.45
C SER A 88 4.22 29.15 -20.40
N ALA A 89 3.31 28.24 -20.03
CA ALA A 89 3.62 27.24 -19.01
C ALA A 89 4.93 26.54 -19.41
N SER A 90 5.98 26.72 -18.60
CA SER A 90 7.22 25.96 -18.80
C SER A 90 6.83 24.48 -18.89
N PRO A 91 7.35 23.74 -19.89
CA PRO A 91 7.00 22.34 -20.04
C PRO A 91 7.27 21.65 -18.71
N THR A 92 6.23 21.07 -18.11
CA THR A 92 6.40 20.26 -16.90
C THR A 92 7.46 19.23 -17.22
N PRO A 93 8.59 19.18 -16.47
CA PRO A 93 9.72 18.35 -16.84
C PRO A 93 9.25 16.91 -16.98
N VAL A 94 9.40 16.36 -18.19
CA VAL A 94 8.99 15.00 -18.51
C VAL A 94 9.73 14.06 -17.57
N CYS A 95 9.00 13.15 -16.92
CA CYS A 95 9.63 12.20 -16.03
C CYS A 95 10.60 11.30 -16.81
N ASP A 96 11.87 11.36 -16.43
CA ASP A 96 12.81 10.31 -16.80
C ASP A 96 12.62 9.09 -15.89
N PHE A 97 11.98 8.05 -16.44
CA PHE A 97 11.78 6.78 -15.73
C PHE A 97 13.11 6.07 -15.40
N ASN A 98 14.24 6.46 -16.00
CA ASN A 98 15.55 5.96 -15.59
C ASN A 98 15.88 6.39 -14.15
N GLY A 99 15.44 7.58 -13.72
CA GLY A 99 15.53 8.05 -12.33
C GLY A 99 14.63 7.33 -11.32
N MET A 100 13.71 6.44 -11.76
CA MET A 100 12.95 5.59 -10.85
C MET A 100 13.75 4.36 -10.42
N THR A 101 13.66 4.00 -9.14
CA THR A 101 14.22 2.75 -8.59
C THR A 101 13.11 1.90 -7.97
N VAL A 102 13.27 0.57 -8.04
CA VAL A 102 12.39 -0.40 -7.38
C VAL A 102 13.25 -1.20 -6.39
N ALA A 103 12.79 -1.31 -5.15
CA ALA A 103 13.42 -2.09 -4.10
C ALA A 103 12.47 -3.20 -3.61
N ALA A 104 13.03 -4.39 -3.38
CA ALA A 104 12.38 -5.50 -2.70
C ALA A 104 12.85 -5.57 -1.25
N LYS A 105 11.93 -5.87 -0.34
CA LYS A 105 12.22 -6.17 1.07
C LYS A 105 11.26 -7.23 1.60
N THR A 106 11.70 -7.98 2.60
CA THR A 106 10.84 -8.78 3.48
C THR A 106 10.81 -8.19 4.89
N ASP A 107 9.73 -8.40 5.65
CA ASP A 107 9.61 -7.87 7.01
C ASP A 107 10.59 -8.51 8.01
N LYS A 108 11.04 -9.75 7.73
CA LYS A 108 12.05 -10.49 8.50
C LYS A 108 13.06 -11.18 7.56
N PRO A 109 14.28 -11.49 8.04
CA PRO A 109 15.23 -12.32 7.30
C PRO A 109 14.92 -13.83 7.41
N ALA A 110 14.14 -14.26 8.40
CA ALA A 110 13.78 -15.66 8.62
C ALA A 110 12.38 -15.78 9.24
N TYR A 111 11.70 -16.88 8.96
CA TYR A 111 10.30 -17.14 9.31
C TYR A 111 10.12 -18.56 9.85
N GLY A 112 9.39 -18.73 10.96
CA GLY A 112 8.96 -20.04 11.47
C GLY A 112 7.89 -20.71 10.60
N PRO A 113 7.49 -21.97 10.86
CA PRO A 113 6.69 -22.80 9.93
C PRO A 113 5.36 -22.20 9.45
N GLU A 114 4.67 -21.44 10.30
CA GLU A 114 3.37 -20.82 10.01
C GLU A 114 3.45 -19.30 9.75
N GLU A 115 4.65 -18.72 9.82
CA GLU A 115 4.82 -17.29 9.55
C GLU A 115 4.83 -17.03 8.03
N MET A 116 4.04 -16.05 7.59
CA MET A 116 3.92 -15.63 6.19
C MET A 116 4.81 -14.41 5.93
N PRO A 117 5.75 -14.46 4.97
CA PRO A 117 6.55 -13.30 4.59
C PRO A 117 5.69 -12.16 4.04
N LEU A 118 5.86 -10.96 4.58
CA LEU A 118 5.35 -9.74 3.95
C LEU A 118 6.37 -9.28 2.91
N LEU A 119 6.03 -9.46 1.64
CA LEU A 119 6.85 -8.99 0.52
C LEU A 119 6.52 -7.52 0.25
N THR A 120 7.51 -6.64 0.37
CA THR A 120 7.36 -5.19 0.19
C THR A 120 8.08 -4.72 -1.06
N MET A 121 7.34 -4.11 -1.98
CA MET A 121 7.88 -3.37 -3.12
C MET A 121 7.85 -1.88 -2.82
N THR A 122 8.99 -1.20 -2.92
CA THR A 122 9.09 0.25 -2.80
C THR A 122 9.58 0.86 -4.11
N ILE A 123 8.83 1.82 -4.64
CA ILE A 123 9.13 2.58 -5.86
C ILE A 123 9.60 3.96 -5.41
N THR A 124 10.79 4.40 -5.80
CA THR A 124 11.34 5.69 -5.37
C THR A 124 11.73 6.55 -6.56
N ASN A 125 11.32 7.82 -6.53
CA ASN A 125 11.75 8.83 -7.49
C ASN A 125 13.10 9.42 -7.04
N GLY A 126 14.19 8.99 -7.69
CA GLY A 126 15.53 9.56 -7.50
C GLY A 126 15.86 10.74 -8.42
N GLY A 127 14.93 11.16 -9.28
CA GLY A 127 15.07 12.32 -10.16
C GLY A 127 14.73 13.64 -9.46
N SER A 128 14.95 14.75 -10.19
CA SER A 128 14.70 16.12 -9.71
C SER A 128 13.29 16.65 -10.01
N ALA A 129 12.49 15.91 -10.79
CA ALA A 129 11.15 16.30 -11.23
C ALA A 129 10.06 15.37 -10.66
N PRO A 130 8.80 15.85 -10.46
CA PRO A 130 7.67 14.98 -10.14
C PRO A 130 7.46 13.96 -11.26
N CYS A 131 7.19 12.70 -10.91
CA CYS A 131 7.03 11.63 -11.88
C CYS A 131 5.67 10.96 -11.79
N GLU A 132 4.93 10.96 -12.89
CA GLU A 132 3.72 10.16 -13.04
C GLU A 132 4.08 8.72 -13.44
N VAL A 133 3.73 7.75 -12.60
CA VAL A 133 4.06 6.33 -12.76
C VAL A 133 2.81 5.48 -12.57
N ASN A 134 2.64 4.49 -13.45
CA ASN A 134 1.67 3.43 -13.24
C ASN A 134 2.21 2.42 -12.22
N VAL A 135 1.75 2.53 -10.97
CA VAL A 135 2.01 1.60 -9.86
C VAL A 135 0.87 0.59 -9.69
N GLY A 136 0.17 0.27 -10.77
CA GLY A 136 -0.92 -0.70 -10.82
C GLY A 136 -0.47 -2.16 -10.81
N THR A 137 -1.39 -3.07 -10.48
CA THR A 137 -1.16 -4.52 -10.55
C THR A 137 -0.98 -5.02 -11.98
N SER A 138 -1.41 -4.25 -12.98
CA SER A 138 -1.03 -4.45 -14.39
C SER A 138 0.49 -4.41 -14.62
N GLN A 139 1.22 -3.58 -13.87
CA GLN A 139 2.67 -3.37 -14.00
C GLN A 139 3.49 -4.18 -12.98
N MET A 140 2.94 -4.39 -11.78
CA MET A 140 3.64 -5.06 -10.68
C MET A 140 3.84 -6.57 -10.89
N GLU A 141 5.00 -7.07 -10.47
CA GLU A 141 5.23 -8.50 -10.23
C GLU A 141 5.97 -8.70 -8.89
N TYR A 142 5.50 -9.68 -8.12
CA TYR A 142 6.20 -10.20 -6.94
C TYR A 142 6.66 -11.62 -7.26
N LEU A 143 7.96 -11.81 -7.50
CA LEU A 143 8.56 -13.09 -7.87
C LEU A 143 9.34 -13.67 -6.70
N VAL A 144 9.10 -14.93 -6.37
CA VAL A 144 9.86 -15.69 -5.36
C VAL A 144 10.53 -16.89 -6.01
N MET A 145 11.82 -17.08 -5.71
CA MET A 145 12.64 -18.20 -6.18
C MET A 145 13.39 -18.86 -5.01
N SER A 146 13.85 -20.10 -5.21
CA SER A 146 14.85 -20.77 -4.36
C SER A 146 15.94 -21.34 -5.26
N GLY A 147 17.14 -20.73 -5.23
CA GLY A 147 18.16 -20.99 -6.26
C GLY A 147 17.65 -20.68 -7.66
N SER A 148 17.67 -21.68 -8.56
CA SER A 148 17.06 -21.61 -9.89
C SER A 148 15.57 -21.99 -9.94
N ASP A 149 15.01 -22.53 -8.84
CA ASP A 149 13.62 -22.97 -8.81
C ASP A 149 12.66 -21.76 -8.68
N ARG A 150 11.69 -21.67 -9.59
CA ARG A 150 10.66 -20.63 -9.58
C ARG A 150 9.48 -21.10 -8.71
N ILE A 151 9.30 -20.43 -7.59
CA ILE A 151 8.34 -20.83 -6.56
C ILE A 151 7.00 -20.13 -6.77
N PHE A 152 7.00 -18.80 -6.91
CA PHE A 152 5.76 -18.02 -6.97
C PHE A 152 5.92 -16.79 -7.85
N SER A 153 4.88 -16.42 -8.58
CA SER A 153 4.71 -15.07 -9.13
C SER A 153 3.29 -14.58 -8.88
N SER A 154 3.15 -13.32 -8.48
CA SER A 154 1.83 -12.68 -8.36
C SER A 154 1.05 -12.62 -9.68
N LYS A 155 1.73 -12.75 -10.84
CA LYS A 155 1.08 -12.73 -12.16
C LYS A 155 0.43 -14.05 -12.55
N ASP A 156 0.85 -15.17 -11.96
CA ASP A 156 0.45 -16.53 -12.38
C ASP A 156 -1.06 -16.77 -12.38
N CYS A 157 -1.76 -16.23 -11.38
CA CYS A 157 -3.21 -16.32 -11.21
C CYS A 157 -3.90 -14.94 -11.31
N GLN A 158 -3.22 -13.91 -11.82
CA GLN A 158 -3.80 -12.57 -11.89
C GLN A 158 -4.80 -12.46 -13.03
N THR A 159 -6.06 -12.18 -12.70
CA THR A 159 -7.10 -11.85 -13.67
C THR A 159 -7.33 -10.33 -13.68
N GLY A 160 -7.26 -9.71 -14.86
CA GLY A 160 -7.56 -8.28 -15.04
C GLY A 160 -6.72 -7.34 -14.17
N GLY A 161 -5.39 -7.31 -14.38
CA GLY A 161 -4.51 -6.36 -13.69
C GLY A 161 -4.97 -4.91 -13.90
N VAL A 162 -4.96 -4.12 -12.83
CA VAL A 162 -5.54 -2.77 -12.79
C VAL A 162 -4.44 -1.73 -12.81
N ASP A 163 -4.58 -0.70 -13.65
CA ASP A 163 -3.70 0.46 -13.66
C ASP A 163 -3.94 1.37 -12.45
N LEU A 164 -2.87 1.89 -11.87
CA LEU A 164 -2.93 2.88 -10.79
C LEU A 164 -1.88 3.95 -11.05
N ILE A 165 -2.28 5.03 -11.70
CA ILE A 165 -1.42 6.17 -11.97
C ILE A 165 -1.22 6.99 -10.69
N LYS A 166 0.04 7.28 -10.34
CA LYS A 166 0.41 8.14 -9.20
C LYS A 166 1.55 9.08 -9.56
N THR A 167 1.48 10.31 -9.04
CA THR A 167 2.59 11.28 -9.11
C THR A 167 3.49 11.15 -7.89
N ILE A 168 4.70 10.60 -8.07
CA ILE A 168 5.73 10.49 -7.04
C ILE A 168 6.65 11.71 -7.12
N GLN A 169 6.71 12.50 -6.05
CA GLN A 169 7.57 13.69 -5.96
C GLN A 169 9.06 13.32 -5.82
N PRO A 170 10.01 14.22 -6.16
CA PRO A 170 11.44 14.00 -5.96
C PRO A 170 11.80 13.53 -4.55
N GLY A 171 12.60 12.47 -4.45
CA GLY A 171 13.01 11.86 -3.17
C GLY A 171 11.86 11.22 -2.37
N LYS A 172 10.66 11.08 -2.94
CA LYS A 172 9.54 10.35 -2.33
C LYS A 172 9.40 8.95 -2.91
N SER A 173 8.65 8.13 -2.20
CA SER A 173 8.43 6.74 -2.55
C SER A 173 6.97 6.35 -2.39
N GLU A 174 6.54 5.41 -3.22
CA GLU A 174 5.30 4.66 -3.08
C GLU A 174 5.64 3.22 -2.67
N THR A 175 4.75 2.57 -1.93
CA THR A 175 5.00 1.22 -1.40
C THR A 175 3.77 0.34 -1.49
N ALA A 176 3.98 -0.88 -1.97
CA ALA A 176 2.97 -1.92 -2.03
C ALA A 176 3.46 -3.15 -1.22
N ASN A 177 2.52 -3.79 -0.53
CA ASN A 177 2.79 -4.89 0.38
C ASN A 177 1.95 -6.11 -0.01
N PHE A 178 2.59 -7.27 -0.12
CA PHE A 178 1.98 -8.53 -0.51
C PHE A 178 2.31 -9.62 0.52
N PRO A 179 1.36 -10.02 1.38
CA PRO A 179 1.57 -11.14 2.30
C PRO A 179 1.54 -12.46 1.52
N TRP A 180 2.71 -13.08 1.33
CA TRP A 180 2.82 -14.32 0.56
C TRP A 180 2.47 -15.54 1.41
N GLN A 181 1.49 -16.33 0.95
CA GLN A 181 0.91 -17.46 1.68
C GLN A 181 1.79 -18.72 1.68
N ARG A 182 3.09 -18.61 1.35
CA ARG A 182 4.02 -19.73 1.18
C ARG A 182 3.46 -20.82 0.24
N ASN A 183 2.74 -20.40 -0.79
CA ASN A 183 2.20 -21.26 -1.84
C ASN A 183 3.10 -21.23 -3.07
N ARG A 184 3.10 -22.33 -3.82
CA ARG A 184 3.70 -22.40 -5.16
C ARG A 184 2.65 -22.02 -6.21
N THR A 185 3.06 -21.41 -7.32
CA THR A 185 2.19 -21.11 -8.46
C THR A 185 2.85 -21.45 -9.79
N LEU A 186 2.02 -21.64 -10.81
CA LEU A 186 2.41 -21.85 -12.21
C LEU A 186 1.66 -20.87 -13.10
N GLU A 187 2.28 -20.45 -14.19
CA GLU A 187 1.67 -19.58 -15.19
C GLU A 187 0.34 -20.17 -15.72
N GLY A 188 -0.64 -19.31 -16.02
CA GLY A 188 -2.00 -19.74 -16.38
C GLY A 188 -2.80 -20.33 -15.20
N CYS A 189 -2.35 -20.10 -13.97
CA CYS A 189 -2.93 -20.63 -12.72
C CYS A 189 -3.06 -22.16 -12.69
N GLY A 190 -2.07 -22.86 -13.26
CA GLY A 190 -2.03 -24.32 -13.28
C GLY A 190 -2.00 -24.93 -11.87
N ALA A 191 -2.71 -26.05 -11.69
CA ALA A 191 -2.78 -26.74 -10.41
C ALA A 191 -1.41 -27.30 -10.00
N ILE A 192 -0.96 -26.98 -8.78
CA ILE A 192 0.30 -27.47 -8.22
C ILE A 192 0.17 -27.79 -6.73
N ASN A 193 0.52 -29.02 -6.35
CA ASN A 193 0.44 -29.52 -4.97
C ASN A 193 1.79 -29.46 -4.22
N ALA A 194 2.88 -29.20 -4.95
CA ALA A 194 4.21 -29.05 -4.36
C ALA A 194 4.30 -27.77 -3.53
N LYS A 195 4.66 -27.90 -2.25
CA LYS A 195 4.87 -26.77 -1.35
C LYS A 195 6.31 -26.25 -1.44
N PRO A 196 6.57 -24.96 -1.17
CA PRO A 196 7.93 -24.48 -0.87
C PRO A 196 8.51 -25.26 0.32
N GLY A 197 9.80 -25.60 0.26
CA GLY A 197 10.51 -26.26 1.36
C GLY A 197 10.65 -25.37 2.60
N GLY A 198 10.52 -25.98 3.78
CA GLY A 198 10.94 -25.39 5.06
C GLY A 198 12.29 -25.95 5.51
N GLY A 199 12.54 -26.00 6.82
CA GLY A 199 13.75 -26.62 7.38
C GLY A 199 15.03 -25.81 7.17
N GLY A 200 14.92 -24.49 7.01
CA GLY A 200 16.04 -23.59 6.79
C GLY A 200 16.34 -23.31 5.31
N ALA A 201 15.39 -23.59 4.40
CA ALA A 201 15.54 -23.32 2.99
C ALA A 201 15.60 -21.80 2.69
N TYR A 202 16.52 -21.40 1.82
CA TYR A 202 16.69 -20.00 1.40
C TYR A 202 15.88 -19.65 0.16
N TYR A 203 15.37 -18.43 0.15
CA TYR A 203 14.54 -17.86 -0.90
C TYR A 203 15.02 -16.46 -1.27
N THR A 204 14.72 -16.06 -2.50
CA THR A 204 14.90 -14.69 -2.97
C THR A 204 13.57 -14.13 -3.44
N PHE A 205 13.19 -12.96 -2.91
CA PHE A 205 12.11 -12.13 -3.43
C PHE A 205 12.68 -11.05 -4.36
N GLU A 206 12.10 -10.93 -5.54
CA GLU A 206 12.40 -9.90 -6.54
C GLU A 206 11.10 -9.16 -6.88
N ALA A 207 11.16 -7.82 -6.82
CA ALA A 207 10.04 -6.94 -7.09
C ALA A 207 10.24 -6.26 -8.46
N ARG A 208 9.21 -6.27 -9.31
CA ARG A 208 9.28 -5.65 -10.64
C ARG A 208 8.12 -4.70 -10.87
N LEU A 209 8.39 -3.63 -11.61
CA LEU A 209 7.41 -2.67 -12.09
C LEU A 209 7.70 -2.34 -13.56
N GLY A 210 6.87 -2.83 -14.47
CA GLY A 210 7.12 -2.71 -15.91
C GLY A 210 8.47 -3.36 -16.30
N ASN A 211 9.42 -2.56 -16.79
CA ASN A 211 10.77 -3.00 -17.13
C ASN A 211 11.81 -2.84 -15.99
N LYS A 212 11.44 -2.23 -14.85
CA LYS A 212 12.33 -2.07 -13.70
C LYS A 212 12.27 -3.32 -12.80
N THR A 213 13.44 -3.82 -12.43
CA THR A 213 13.61 -4.98 -11.55
C THR A 213 14.47 -4.59 -10.35
N SER A 214 14.08 -5.01 -9.15
CA SER A 214 14.83 -4.72 -7.93
C SER A 214 16.07 -5.62 -7.76
N PRO A 215 17.02 -5.22 -6.91
CA PRO A 215 17.90 -6.19 -6.24
C PRO A 215 17.06 -7.24 -5.47
N LYS A 216 17.65 -8.41 -5.24
CA LYS A 216 16.97 -9.52 -4.56
C LYS A 216 16.99 -9.35 -3.04
N ALA A 217 15.83 -9.47 -2.39
CA ALA A 217 15.73 -9.63 -0.95
C ALA A 217 15.88 -11.12 -0.61
N VAL A 218 16.86 -11.48 0.22
CA VAL A 218 17.10 -12.87 0.66
C VAL A 218 16.42 -13.12 2.00
N PHE A 219 15.72 -14.25 2.13
CA PHE A 219 15.10 -14.68 3.38
C PHE A 219 15.07 -16.20 3.51
N GLN A 220 14.82 -16.70 4.72
CA GLN A 220 14.81 -18.13 5.05
C GLN A 220 13.43 -18.58 5.54
N LEU A 221 12.99 -19.79 5.14
CA LEU A 221 11.83 -20.47 5.70
C LEU A 221 12.30 -21.66 6.55
N ASN A 222 12.02 -21.59 7.85
CA ASN A 222 12.23 -22.66 8.82
C ASN A 222 11.01 -23.59 8.87
#